data_AF-A0A661XJ54-F1
#
_entry.id   AF-A0A661XJ54-F1
#
_cell.length_a   1.000
_cell.length_b   1.000
_cell.length_c   1.000
_cell.angle_alpha   90.00
_cell.angle_beta   90.00
_cell.angle_gamma   90.00
#
_symmetry.space_group_name_H-M   'P 1'
#
loop_
_entity.id
_entity.type
_entity.pdbx_description
1 polymer ?
#
loop_
_entity_poly.entity_id
_entity_poly.type
_entity_poly.pdbx_seq_one_letter_code
_entity_poly.pdbx_strand_id
1 'polypeptide(L)' 'MIKGFLFDLDGVIVDTAKYHFLAWKRLANELATPFTEIDNERL' A
#
# COMPACT_ATOMS: atom_id res chain seq x y z
N MET A 1 13.16 -27.44 -17.78
CA MET A 1 13.76 -26.09 -17.94
C MET A 1 12.77 -25.07 -17.40
N ILE A 2 13.18 -24.23 -16.46
CA ILE A 2 12.35 -23.11 -16.00
C ILE A 2 12.31 -22.07 -17.12
N LYS A 3 11.11 -21.57 -17.42
CA LYS A 3 10.88 -20.65 -18.55
C LYS A 3 10.78 -19.18 -18.14
N GLY A 4 10.65 -18.90 -16.85
CA GLY A 4 10.61 -17.54 -16.31
C GLY A 4 10.01 -17.51 -14.92
N PHE A 5 10.05 -16.32 -14.31
CA PHE A 5 9.46 -16.01 -13.03
C PHE A 5 8.62 -14.74 -13.15
N LEU A 6 7.52 -14.68 -12.40
CA LEU A 6 6.71 -13.49 -12.24
C LEU A 6 6.87 -13.02 -10.79
N PHE A 7 7.10 -11.72 -10.63
CA PHE A 7 7.23 -11.11 -9.32
C PHE A 7 6.20 -10.00 -9.20
N ASP A 8 5.60 -9.94 -8.02
CA ASP A 8 4.92 -8.73 -7.58
C ASP A 8 5.95 -7.64 -7.27
N LEU A 9 5.50 -6.39 -7.14
CA LEU A 9 6.34 -5.26 -6.81
C LEU A 9 6.42 -5.07 -5.29
N ASP A 10 5.26 -4.89 -4.66
CA ASP A 10 5.13 -4.50 -3.26
C ASP A 10 5.54 -5.64 -2.33
N GLY A 11 6.52 -5.37 -1.47
CA GLY A 11 7.06 -6.34 -0.52
C GLY A 11 7.89 -7.46 -1.15
N VAL A 12 7.94 -7.57 -2.49
CA VAL A 12 8.76 -8.57 -3.21
C VAL A 12 10.01 -7.92 -3.80
N ILE A 13 9.86 -6.88 -4.61
CA ILE A 13 10.98 -6.13 -5.18
C ILE A 13 11.28 -4.88 -4.37
N VAL A 14 10.24 -4.22 -3.84
CA VAL A 14 10.37 -3.00 -3.03
C VAL A 14 9.22 -2.86 -2.03
N ASP A 15 9.50 -2.30 -0.85
CA ASP A 15 8.44 -1.96 0.11
C ASP A 15 7.80 -0.60 -0.24
N THR A 16 6.54 -0.66 -0.65
CA THR A 16 5.77 0.44 -1.20
C THR A 16 4.45 0.68 -0.45
N ALA A 17 4.01 -0.29 0.37
CA ALA A 17 2.77 -0.23 1.15
C ALA A 17 2.66 1.02 2.04
N LYS A 18 3.78 1.46 2.64
CA LYS A 18 3.82 2.68 3.46
C LYS A 18 3.46 3.95 2.68
N TYR A 19 3.80 4.02 1.40
CA TYR A 19 3.51 5.20 0.58
C TYR A 19 2.04 5.22 0.16
N HIS A 20 1.44 4.05 -0.07
CA HIS A 20 -0.01 3.92 -0.24
C HIS A 20 -0.76 4.44 0.99
N PHE A 21 -0.35 4.03 2.19
CA PHE A 21 -0.92 4.54 3.44
C PHE A 21 -0.86 6.07 3.54
N LEU A 22 0.31 6.66 3.27
CA LEU A 22 0.49 8.12 3.34
C LEU A 22 -0.41 8.86 2.32
N ALA A 23 -0.53 8.32 1.11
CA ALA A 23 -1.39 8.90 0.08
C ALA A 23 -2.87 8.86 0.48
N TRP A 24 -3.34 7.71 0.96
CA TRP A 24 -4.72 7.54 1.42
C TRP A 24 -5.02 8.39 2.66
N LYS A 25 -4.11 8.44 3.62
CA LYS A 25 -4.23 9.28 4.81
C LYS A 25 -4.32 10.76 4.45
N ARG A 26 -3.52 11.21 3.48
CA ARG A 26 -3.60 12.59 2.99
C ARG A 26 -4.99 12.89 2.41
N LEU A 27 -5.50 12.03 1.54
CA LEU A 27 -6.82 12.21 0.94
C LEU A 27 -7.93 12.19 2.00
N ALA A 28 -7.86 11.27 2.96
CA ALA A 28 -8.82 11.17 4.05
C ALA A 28 -8.84 12.44 4.92
N ASN A 29 -7.67 13.01 5.22
CA ASN A 29 -7.55 14.29 5.92
C ASN A 29 -8.19 15.44 5.14
N GLU A 30 -7.99 15.49 3.82
CA GLU A 30 -8.61 16.50 2.94
C GLU A 30 -10.14 16.40 2.93
N LEU A 31 -10.67 15.18 3.11
CA LEU A 31 -12.10 14.88 3.17
C LEU A 31 -12.67 14.88 4.61
N ALA A 32 -11.89 15.30 5.61
CA ALA A 32 -12.24 15.24 7.04
C ALA A 32 -12.74 13.85 7.49
N THR A 33 -12.24 12.78 6.86
CA THR A 33 -12.56 11.40 7.17
C THR A 33 -11.39 10.76 7.91
N PRO A 34 -11.60 10.14 9.08
CA PRO A 34 -10.52 9.43 9.78
C PRO A 34 -10.04 8.22 8.95
N PHE A 35 -8.72 8.10 8.78
CA PHE A 35 -8.08 6.93 8.21
C PHE A 35 -6.86 6.56 9.05
N THR A 36 -6.93 5.39 9.68
CA THR A 36 -5.96 4.89 10.66
C THR A 36 -5.12 3.76 10.08
N GLU A 37 -4.04 3.39 10.78
CA GLU A 37 -3.24 2.21 10.40
C GLU A 37 -4.07 0.92 10.45
N ILE A 38 -5.02 0.81 11.38
CA ILE A 38 -5.96 -0.31 11.46
C ILE A 38 -6.85 -0.38 10.21
N ASP A 39 -7.25 0.77 9.65
CA ASP A 39 -8.01 0.82 8.40
C ASP A 39 -7.15 0.40 7.21
N ASN A 40 -5.86 0.77 7.22
CA ASN A 40 -4.89 0.37 6.21
C ASN A 40 -4.55 -1.12 6.24
N GLU A 41 -4.50 -1.74 7.43
CA GLU A 41 -4.27 -3.18 7.60
C GLU A 41 -5.45 -4.06 7.13
N ARG A 42 -6.62 -3.45 6.89
CA ARG A 42 -7.82 -4.13 6.38
C ARG A 42 -7.97 -4.06 4.86
N LEU A 43 -7.08 -3.35 4.18
CA LEU A 43 -7.02 -3.21 2.72
C LEU A 43 -5.99 -4.18 2.14
#